data_AF-A0A920UYG7-F1
#
_entry.id   AF-A0A920UYG7-F1
#
_cell.length_a   1.000
_cell.length_b   1.000
_cell.length_c   1.000
_cell.angle_alpha   90.00
_cell.angle_beta   90.00
_cell.angle_gamma   90.00
#
_symmetry.space_group_name_H-M   'P 1'
#
loop_
_entity.id
_entity.type
_entity.pdbx_description
1 polymer ?
#
loop_
_entity_poly.entity_id
_entity_poly.type
_entity_poly.pdbx_seq_one_letter_code
_entity_poly.pdbx_strand_id
1 'polypeptide(L)'
;MAVLLILAMAALLAKPVKPTHSAAGSDRAALAIVPKTLHSCHATAPTAAGFNAAPAGIRLETLDDLTRHRFQVLAQAVNSRVMPLGNPTKMTTADRTRLGAWINQQSL
;
A
#
# COMPACT_ATOMS: atom_id res chain seq x y z
N MET A 1 23.85 -40.28 -15.25
CA MET A 1 24.69 -39.23 -14.65
C MET A 1 24.59 -37.89 -15.38
N ALA A 2 24.57 -37.84 -16.72
CA ALA A 2 24.46 -36.56 -17.48
C ALA A 2 23.06 -35.89 -17.44
N VAL A 3 21.97 -36.63 -17.27
CA VAL A 3 20.60 -36.08 -17.27
C VAL A 3 20.27 -35.33 -15.97
N LEU A 4 20.87 -35.73 -14.85
CA LEU A 4 20.70 -35.08 -13.54
C LEU A 4 21.45 -33.74 -13.43
N LEU A 5 22.45 -33.51 -14.28
CA LEU A 5 23.21 -32.25 -14.31
C LEU A 5 22.51 -31.15 -15.12
N ILE A 6 21.60 -31.50 -16.04
CA ILE A 6 20.89 -30.52 -16.88
C ILE A 6 19.73 -29.87 -16.11
N LEU A 7 19.09 -30.60 -15.19
CA LEU A 7 18.03 -30.05 -14.33
C LEU A 7 18.56 -29.12 -13.23
N ALA A 8 19.83 -29.26 -12.83
CA ALA A 8 20.46 -28.42 -11.82
C ALA A 8 20.86 -27.03 -12.33
N MET A 9 21.08 -26.87 -13.65
CA MET A 9 21.51 -25.60 -14.23
C MET A 9 20.34 -24.63 -14.54
N ALA A 10 19.11 -25.14 -14.68
CA ALA A 10 17.95 -24.32 -15.00
C ALA A 10 17.38 -23.53 -13.79
N ALA A 11 17.71 -23.96 -12.56
CA ALA A 11 17.26 -23.29 -11.34
C ALA A 11 18.04 -22.01 -11.00
N LEU A 12 19.18 -21.77 -11.66
CA LEU A 12 20.08 -20.63 -11.37
C LEU A 12 19.76 -19.38 -12.20
N LEU A 13 18.83 -19.45 -13.15
CA LEU A 13 18.40 -18.32 -13.99
C LEU A 13 16.98 -17.81 -13.69
N ALA A 14 16.30 -18.39 -12.71
CA ALA A 14 15.03 -17.86 -12.23
C ALA A 14 15.30 -16.60 -11.39
N LYS A 15 15.33 -15.43 -12.06
CA LYS A 15 15.19 -14.15 -11.36
C LYS A 15 13.95 -14.26 -10.48
N PRO A 16 13.99 -13.93 -9.18
CA PRO A 16 12.79 -13.93 -8.37
C PRO A 16 11.81 -12.96 -9.03
N VAL A 17 10.76 -13.52 -9.64
CA VAL A 17 9.59 -12.75 -9.99
C VAL A 17 9.08 -12.27 -8.65
N LYS A 18 9.31 -10.98 -8.36
CA LYS A 18 8.68 -10.31 -7.22
C LYS A 18 7.21 -10.73 -7.27
N PRO A 19 6.64 -11.26 -6.17
CA PRO A 19 5.27 -11.74 -6.19
C PRO A 19 4.42 -10.60 -6.73
N THR A 20 3.89 -10.79 -7.95
CA THR A 20 2.86 -9.92 -8.48
C THR A 20 1.68 -10.15 -7.57
N HIS A 21 1.59 -9.32 -6.54
CA HIS A 21 0.52 -9.35 -5.56
C HIS A 21 -0.81 -9.51 -6.32
N SER A 22 -1.64 -10.49 -5.92
CA SER A 22 -2.97 -10.71 -6.49
C SER A 22 -3.67 -9.39 -6.73
N ALA A 23 -4.49 -9.26 -7.77
CA ALA A 23 -5.06 -7.96 -8.19
C ALA A 23 -5.63 -7.10 -7.04
N ALA A 24 -6.24 -7.73 -6.03
CA ALA A 24 -6.78 -7.10 -4.83
C ALA A 24 -5.74 -6.54 -3.83
N GLY A 25 -4.49 -7.01 -3.86
CA GLY A 25 -3.37 -6.53 -3.04
C GLY A 25 -2.23 -5.93 -3.87
N SER A 26 -2.49 -5.53 -5.12
CA SER A 26 -1.44 -4.97 -5.99
C SER A 26 -1.05 -3.54 -5.61
N ASP A 27 0.21 -3.17 -5.87
CA ASP A 27 0.73 -1.82 -5.72
C ASP A 27 -0.14 -0.78 -6.45
N ARG A 28 -0.61 -1.14 -7.65
CA ARG A 28 -1.54 -0.33 -8.43
C ARG A 28 -2.87 -0.11 -7.70
N ALA A 29 -3.39 -1.13 -7.01
CA ALA A 29 -4.63 -1.01 -6.25
C ALA A 29 -4.44 -0.08 -5.03
N ALA A 30 -3.32 -0.21 -4.31
CA ALA A 30 -2.99 0.69 -3.20
C ALA A 30 -2.86 2.16 -3.66
N LEU A 31 -2.11 2.39 -4.74
CA LEU A 31 -1.95 3.73 -5.34
C LEU A 31 -3.23 4.28 -5.97
N ALA A 32 -4.25 3.47 -6.26
CA ALA A 32 -5.54 3.97 -6.73
C ALA A 32 -6.42 4.50 -5.58
N ILE A 33 -6.18 4.04 -4.35
CA ILE A 33 -6.97 4.37 -3.15
C ILE A 33 -6.40 5.59 -2.43
N VAL A 34 -5.10 5.61 -2.20
CA VAL A 34 -4.43 6.60 -1.33
C VAL A 34 -4.57 8.04 -1.85
N PRO A 35 -4.36 8.34 -3.14
CA PRO A 35 -4.44 9.71 -3.62
C PRO A 35 -5.83 10.30 -3.49
N LYS A 36 -6.84 9.46 -3.63
CA LYS A 36 -8.24 9.87 -3.52
C LYS A 36 -8.68 10.07 -2.09
N THR A 37 -8.01 9.46 -1.11
CA THR A 37 -8.53 9.34 0.25
C THR A 37 -7.65 10.05 1.29
N LEU A 38 -6.33 9.95 1.18
CA LEU A 38 -5.40 10.34 2.24
C LEU A 38 -4.54 11.57 1.88
N HIS A 39 -4.35 11.88 0.60
CA HIS A 39 -3.49 13.01 0.17
C HIS A 39 -3.99 14.38 0.60
N SER A 40 -5.30 14.58 0.78
CA SER A 40 -5.85 15.91 1.14
C SER A 40 -5.25 16.44 2.45
N CYS A 41 -4.92 15.55 3.40
CA CYS A 41 -4.26 15.89 4.65
C CYS A 41 -2.80 15.40 4.72
N HIS A 42 -2.45 14.27 4.09
CA HIS A 42 -1.13 13.61 4.22
C HIS A 42 -0.22 13.78 2.99
N ALA A 43 -0.40 14.85 2.22
CA ALA A 43 0.51 15.25 1.14
C ALA A 43 1.67 16.13 1.63
N THR A 44 2.70 16.30 0.80
CA THR A 44 3.76 17.32 1.01
C THR A 44 3.15 18.72 1.10
N ALA A 45 2.13 18.98 0.29
CA ALA A 45 1.34 20.21 0.29
C ALA A 45 -0.14 19.85 0.49
N PRO A 46 -0.63 19.76 1.75
CA PRO A 46 -2.02 19.47 2.04
C PRO A 46 -2.96 20.51 1.43
N THR A 47 -4.15 20.05 1.02
CA THR A 47 -5.21 20.91 0.45
C THR A 47 -6.43 21.01 1.34
N ALA A 48 -6.55 20.15 2.34
CA ALA A 48 -7.63 20.20 3.32
C ALA A 48 -7.48 21.43 4.25
N ALA A 49 -8.59 22.15 4.44
CA ALA A 49 -8.63 23.30 5.34
C ALA A 49 -8.18 22.90 6.76
N GLY A 50 -7.37 23.74 7.40
CA GLY A 50 -6.84 23.49 8.74
C GLY A 50 -5.54 22.66 8.78
N PHE A 51 -5.03 22.22 7.64
CA PHE A 51 -3.76 21.49 7.54
C PHE A 51 -2.73 22.28 6.73
N ASN A 52 -1.70 22.80 7.40
CA ASN A 52 -0.56 23.48 6.76
C ASN A 52 0.64 22.54 6.52
N ALA A 53 0.59 21.34 7.09
CA ALA A 53 1.57 20.26 6.94
C ALA A 53 0.88 18.92 7.22
N ALA A 54 1.48 17.84 6.74
CA ALA A 54 0.96 16.51 6.99
C ALA A 54 0.91 16.20 8.51
N PRO A 55 -0.23 15.72 9.05
CA PRO A 55 -0.34 15.39 10.47
C PRO A 55 0.73 14.41 10.92
N ALA A 56 1.32 14.67 12.09
CA ALA A 56 2.42 13.89 12.67
C ALA A 56 3.65 13.74 11.75
N GLY A 57 3.80 14.59 10.73
CA GLY A 57 4.86 14.47 9.72
C GLY A 57 4.72 13.26 8.81
N ILE A 58 3.56 12.58 8.81
CA ILE A 58 3.33 11.37 8.01
C ILE A 58 2.83 11.77 6.63
N ARG A 59 3.71 11.64 5.64
CA ARG A 59 3.36 11.81 4.23
C ARG A 59 2.99 10.45 3.62
N LEU A 60 2.00 10.42 2.73
CA LEU A 60 1.49 9.20 2.10
C LEU A 60 1.31 9.39 0.60
N GLU A 61 2.34 9.84 -0.13
CA GLU A 61 2.24 10.13 -1.58
C GLU A 61 2.75 8.99 -2.47
N THR A 62 3.64 8.17 -1.93
CA THR A 62 4.32 7.10 -2.66
C THR A 62 4.06 5.72 -2.04
N LEU A 63 4.35 4.66 -2.79
CA LEU A 63 4.33 3.29 -2.22
C LEU A 63 5.32 3.16 -1.06
N ASP A 64 6.49 3.78 -1.18
CA ASP A 64 7.51 3.73 -0.13
C ASP A 64 7.02 4.43 1.15
N ASP A 65 6.38 5.60 1.02
CA ASP A 65 5.68 6.26 2.13
C ASP A 65 4.66 5.33 2.79
N LEU A 66 3.83 4.67 1.97
CA LEU A 66 2.82 3.73 2.45
C LEU A 66 3.43 2.54 3.18
N THR A 67 4.51 1.96 2.65
CA THR A 67 5.21 0.83 3.26
C THR A 67 5.84 1.23 4.59
N ARG A 68 6.46 2.42 4.66
CA ARG A 68 7.03 2.98 5.88
C ARG A 68 5.98 3.19 6.97
N HIS A 69 4.78 3.64 6.61
CA HIS A 69 3.70 3.97 7.54
C HIS A 69 2.57 2.94 7.58
N ARG A 70 2.82 1.71 7.10
CA ARG A 70 1.78 0.70 6.86
C ARG A 70 0.97 0.35 8.10
N PHE A 71 1.58 0.33 9.29
CA PHE A 71 0.88 0.03 10.53
C PHE A 71 -0.07 1.16 10.95
N GLN A 72 0.33 2.42 10.77
CA GLN A 72 -0.54 3.57 11.00
C GLN A 72 -1.70 3.58 10.01
N VAL A 73 -1.44 3.32 8.73
CA VAL A 73 -2.49 3.24 7.70
C VAL A 73 -3.46 2.09 8.00
N LEU A 74 -2.96 0.92 8.40
CA LEU A 74 -3.79 -0.22 8.78
C LEU A 74 -4.67 0.12 10.00
N ALA A 75 -4.08 0.70 11.04
CA ALA A 75 -4.81 1.07 12.24
C ALA A 75 -5.91 2.11 11.98
N GLN A 76 -5.58 3.19 11.25
CA GLN A 76 -6.44 4.37 11.12
C GLN A 76 -7.40 4.29 9.93
N ALA A 77 -6.92 3.80 8.78
CA ALA A 77 -7.68 3.77 7.54
C ALA A 77 -8.29 2.39 7.22
N VAL A 78 -7.92 1.31 7.90
CA VAL A 78 -8.53 -0.01 7.66
C VAL A 78 -9.34 -0.45 8.87
N ASN A 79 -8.72 -0.50 10.04
CA ASN A 79 -9.30 -1.09 11.24
C ASN A 79 -10.29 -0.15 11.94
N SER A 80 -9.85 1.04 12.36
CA SER A 80 -10.73 2.00 13.06
C SER A 80 -11.68 2.74 12.13
N ARG A 81 -11.31 2.83 10.85
CA ARG A 81 -12.03 3.59 9.81
C ARG A 81 -12.18 5.08 10.10
N VAL A 82 -11.41 5.62 11.05
CA VAL A 82 -11.41 7.05 11.39
C VAL A 82 -10.82 7.90 10.27
N MET A 83 -9.95 7.30 9.45
CA MET A 83 -9.42 7.92 8.24
C MET A 83 -10.13 7.42 6.98
N PRO A 84 -10.36 8.29 5.99
CA PRO A 84 -10.14 9.75 6.07
C PRO A 84 -11.14 10.44 7.01
N LEU A 85 -10.72 11.52 7.66
CA LEU A 85 -11.57 12.27 8.62
C LEU A 85 -12.88 12.69 7.95
N GLY A 86 -14.01 12.28 8.53
CA GLY A 86 -15.35 12.56 7.98
C GLY A 86 -15.68 11.81 6.68
N ASN A 87 -14.75 10.98 6.17
CA ASN A 87 -14.85 10.21 4.93
C ASN A 87 -15.39 10.98 3.69
N PRO A 88 -14.93 12.21 3.39
CA PRO A 88 -15.46 13.01 2.29
C PRO A 88 -15.25 12.36 0.92
N THR A 89 -14.24 11.50 0.82
CA THR A 89 -13.84 10.78 -0.39
C THR A 89 -14.56 9.45 -0.57
N LYS A 90 -15.49 9.12 0.34
CA LYS A 90 -16.32 7.91 0.32
C LYS A 90 -15.50 6.62 0.21
N MET A 91 -14.40 6.52 0.98
CA MET A 91 -13.59 5.30 1.06
C MET A 91 -14.47 4.12 1.49
N THR A 92 -14.60 3.14 0.59
CA THR A 92 -15.55 2.03 0.75
C THR A 92 -14.94 0.88 1.54
N THR A 93 -15.78 -0.05 2.01
CA THR A 93 -15.31 -1.31 2.60
C THR A 93 -14.40 -2.07 1.63
N ALA A 94 -14.72 -2.08 0.33
CA ALA A 94 -13.90 -2.73 -0.69
C ALA A 94 -12.51 -2.09 -0.82
N ASP A 95 -12.42 -0.76 -0.72
CA ASP A 95 -11.12 -0.05 -0.70
C ASP A 95 -10.31 -0.45 0.53
N ARG A 96 -10.94 -0.49 1.70
CA ARG A 96 -10.27 -0.89 2.96
C ARG A 96 -9.78 -2.33 2.90
N THR A 97 -10.58 -3.25 2.35
CA THR A 97 -10.18 -4.65 2.17
C THR A 97 -8.97 -4.76 1.24
N ARG A 98 -8.97 -4.05 0.10
CA ARG A 98 -7.83 -4.04 -0.82
C ARG A 98 -6.57 -3.45 -0.19
N LEU A 99 -6.72 -2.32 0.50
CA LEU A 99 -5.60 -1.66 1.19
C LEU A 99 -5.02 -2.53 2.31
N GLY A 100 -5.89 -3.16 3.12
CA GLY A 100 -5.46 -4.09 4.17
C GLY A 100 -4.76 -5.32 3.61
N ALA A 101 -5.27 -5.89 2.51
CA ALA A 101 -4.62 -7.01 1.83
C ALA A 101 -3.23 -6.64 1.32
N TRP A 102 -3.07 -5.47 0.69
CA TRP A 102 -1.77 -4.95 0.26
C TRP A 102 -0.81 -4.79 1.45
N ILE A 103 -1.24 -4.15 2.56
CA ILE A 103 -0.41 -3.94 3.76
C ILE A 103 0.08 -5.27 4.36
N ASN A 104 -0.80 -6.26 4.45
CA ASN A 104 -0.46 -7.56 5.03
C ASN A 104 0.58 -8.31 4.19
N GLN A 105 0.62 -8.06 2.88
CA GLN A 105 1.63 -8.65 1.99
C GLN A 105 3.00 -7.98 2.12
N GLN A 106 3.06 -6.70 2.49
CA GLN A 106 4.33 -5.99 2.76
C GLN A 106 5.00 -6.39 4.09
N SER A 107 4.31 -7.18 4.91
CA SER A 107 4.78 -7.61 6.24
C SER A 107 5.39 -9.01 6.24
N LEU A 108 5.39 -9.69 5.09
CA LEU A 108 6.04 -10.97 4.82
C LEU A 108 7.30 -10.74 3.96
#